data_AF-A0AAW5MZS4-F1
#
_entry.id   AF-A0AAW5MZS4-F1
#
_cell.length_a   1.000
_cell.length_b   1.000
_cell.length_c   1.000
_cell.angle_alpha   90.00
_cell.angle_beta   90.00
_cell.angle_gamma   90.00
#
_symmetry.space_group_name_H-M   'P 1'
#
loop_
_entity.id
_entity.type
_entity.pdbx_description
1 polymer ?
#
loop_
_entity_poly.entity_id
_entity_poly.type
_entity_poly.pdbx_seq_one_letter_code
_entity_poly.pdbx_strand_id
1 'polypeptide(L)'
;MIRKMIGLVLSLVMGTGIQAQQVDENIFRSPFDFPLLLSANFGELRPNHFHNGLDIKTQGVTGKPIRCIADGYVSRVMVLHGGYGQAIFVTHPNGLTSVYGHVVSFAPEVQKYVRAYQYEHQTFTCDLNFEPGQFPMKQGQLLALSGNEGASAGPHLHLELRKTDTGEYIDPMPYFKSMLKDTKAPVASLVGFYPVPGEGGVAGSVRKKLVGVQALKQKVAAWGKIYTGISARDYMDGTSNFYGVHSVTLFVDSVQVFRSVTDKVAPEENRMINGFTDYDELRRTKRLIMRSYIAPGNRLRILQADTARGVVLIDEERDYRFRYVLEDNFGNKRTYSFVVQGRKENIPAYQHKGNRMLYWNRTNVIQAPGLEFVVPKYYVYEDTGLSVSVEGDSTGIAFDYVLDAGNTPLQSYCPLSIGIRHLPVADTTKYYVVQKVGRWRAPAGGTFENGWMKTRVREFATYSVAVDTIAPRIIPVGQSGWRASRNVRFKISDSESGIGTYKVFVDGEFVLFGLKKGILVIQDPEKIKKGVPHKVEVVVTDNCKNETRKLFHF
;
A
#
# COMPACT_ATOMS: atom_id res chain seq x y z
N MET A 1 48.74 -25.40 -54.36
CA MET A 1 49.01 -26.24 -53.16
C MET A 1 48.69 -25.42 -51.93
N ILE A 2 47.80 -25.94 -51.10
CA ILE A 2 47.14 -25.27 -49.96
C ILE A 2 48.12 -25.04 -48.81
N ARG A 3 48.21 -23.82 -48.27
CA ARG A 3 48.56 -23.59 -46.86
C ARG A 3 47.73 -22.45 -46.28
N LYS A 4 46.72 -22.84 -45.49
CA LYS A 4 45.95 -21.99 -44.59
C LYS A 4 46.86 -21.55 -43.43
N MET A 5 47.02 -20.25 -43.21
CA MET A 5 47.45 -19.70 -41.92
C MET A 5 46.20 -19.30 -41.13
N ILE A 6 45.94 -20.04 -40.06
CA ILE A 6 44.90 -19.74 -39.08
C ILE A 6 45.48 -18.69 -38.13
N GLY A 7 44.96 -17.47 -38.18
CA GLY A 7 45.21 -16.44 -37.19
C GLY A 7 44.37 -16.70 -35.94
N LEU A 8 45.04 -16.90 -34.81
CA LEU A 8 44.43 -17.01 -33.49
C LEU A 8 43.99 -15.61 -33.03
N VAL A 9 42.68 -15.34 -33.07
CA VAL A 9 42.11 -14.13 -32.46
C VAL A 9 41.84 -14.43 -30.99
N LEU A 10 42.68 -13.88 -30.10
CA LEU A 10 42.42 -13.85 -28.66
C LEU A 10 41.36 -12.78 -28.38
N SER A 11 40.10 -13.18 -28.25
CA SER A 11 39.02 -12.31 -27.76
C SER A 11 39.10 -12.22 -26.23
N LEU A 12 39.57 -11.08 -25.73
CA LEU A 12 39.59 -10.73 -24.32
C LEU A 12 38.15 -10.44 -23.85
N VAL A 13 37.50 -11.40 -23.19
CA VAL A 13 36.21 -11.19 -22.53
C VAL A 13 36.47 -10.39 -21.24
N MET A 14 36.29 -9.08 -21.28
CA MET A 14 36.19 -8.27 -20.08
C MET A 14 34.86 -8.60 -19.38
N GLY A 15 34.94 -9.41 -18.33
CA GLY A 15 33.83 -9.61 -17.41
C GLY A 15 33.53 -8.29 -16.69
N THR A 16 32.39 -7.68 -16.99
CA THR A 16 31.84 -6.61 -16.16
C THR A 16 31.33 -7.24 -14.87
N GLY A 17 32.18 -7.27 -13.85
CA GLY A 17 31.75 -7.51 -12.49
C GLY A 17 30.76 -6.42 -12.09
N ILE A 18 29.54 -6.81 -11.71
CA ILE A 18 28.61 -5.92 -11.04
C ILE A 18 29.23 -5.62 -9.68
N GLN A 19 29.86 -4.45 -9.56
CA GLN A 19 30.34 -3.95 -8.28
C GLN A 19 29.10 -3.56 -7.48
N ALA A 20 28.81 -4.29 -6.41
CA ALA A 20 27.82 -3.87 -5.43
C ALA A 20 28.22 -2.49 -4.91
N GLN A 21 27.30 -1.53 -4.95
CA GLN A 21 27.51 -0.19 -4.40
C GLN A 21 27.79 -0.37 -2.90
N GLN A 22 29.02 -0.09 -2.46
CA GLN A 22 29.42 -0.22 -1.08
C GLN A 22 28.62 0.82 -0.28
N VAL A 23 27.67 0.34 0.54
CA VAL A 23 26.91 1.19 1.45
C VAL A 23 27.85 1.63 2.55
N ASP A 24 28.13 2.94 2.64
CA ASP A 24 28.84 3.48 3.78
C ASP A 24 27.86 3.58 4.96
N GLU A 25 27.91 2.56 5.82
CA GLU A 25 27.01 2.36 6.96
C GLU A 25 27.04 3.53 7.97
N ASN A 26 28.02 4.45 7.88
CA ASN A 26 28.22 5.54 8.85
C ASN A 26 27.78 6.93 8.37
N ILE A 27 27.10 7.06 7.22
CA ILE A 27 26.65 8.38 6.73
C ILE A 27 25.53 8.98 7.60
N PHE A 28 24.70 8.13 8.21
CA PHE A 28 23.52 8.58 8.96
C PHE A 28 23.70 8.43 10.47
N ARG A 29 23.28 9.46 11.21
CA ARG A 29 23.09 9.37 12.67
C ARG A 29 21.67 8.91 13.01
N SER A 30 21.48 8.47 14.26
CA SER A 30 20.15 8.20 14.81
C SER A 30 19.23 9.42 14.68
N PRO A 31 17.96 9.28 14.26
CA PRO A 31 17.00 10.38 14.24
C PRO A 31 16.59 10.85 15.65
N PHE A 32 16.97 10.14 16.71
CA PHE A 32 16.66 10.45 18.10
C PHE A 32 17.92 10.44 18.98
N ASP A 33 17.83 11.15 20.10
CA ASP A 33 18.89 11.23 21.12
C ASP A 33 18.76 10.11 22.19
N PHE A 34 18.04 9.03 21.86
CA PHE A 34 17.83 7.84 22.70
C PHE A 34 17.95 6.54 21.88
N PRO A 35 18.16 5.37 22.53
CA PRO A 35 18.31 4.09 21.83
C PRO A 35 17.11 3.72 20.96
N LEU A 36 17.36 3.21 19.76
CA LEU A 36 16.31 2.87 18.81
C LEU A 36 15.64 1.53 19.15
N LEU A 37 14.32 1.51 19.05
CA LEU A 37 13.50 0.30 19.03
C LEU A 37 12.51 0.42 17.89
N LEU A 38 12.35 -0.64 17.11
CA LEU A 38 11.46 -0.65 15.95
C LEU A 38 10.08 -1.21 16.30
N SER A 39 9.08 -0.87 15.50
CA SER A 39 7.75 -1.49 15.49
C SER A 39 7.38 -2.12 14.16
N ALA A 40 8.10 -1.78 13.07
CA ALA A 40 8.02 -2.39 11.75
C ALA A 40 9.33 -2.08 10.97
N ASN A 41 9.66 -2.92 9.99
CA ASN A 41 10.83 -2.75 9.11
C ASN A 41 10.40 -2.59 7.65
N PHE A 42 11.36 -2.28 6.78
CA PHE A 42 11.13 -2.22 5.35
C PHE A 42 10.71 -3.57 4.81
N GLY A 43 9.79 -3.59 3.85
CA GLY A 43 9.36 -4.82 3.20
C GLY A 43 8.34 -5.64 3.98
N GLU A 44 7.96 -5.23 5.19
CA GLU A 44 6.84 -5.85 5.91
C GLU A 44 5.58 -5.85 5.03
N LEU A 45 5.01 -7.04 4.86
CA LEU A 45 3.86 -7.24 3.98
C LEU A 45 2.59 -6.67 4.63
N ARG A 46 1.97 -5.68 3.99
CA ARG A 46 0.70 -5.08 4.42
C ARG A 46 -0.37 -5.29 3.34
N PRO A 47 -1.67 -5.29 3.67
CA PRO A 47 -2.70 -5.38 2.65
C PRO A 47 -2.51 -4.29 1.59
N ASN A 48 -2.30 -4.71 0.35
CA ASN A 48 -2.11 -3.87 -0.85
C ASN A 48 -0.82 -3.04 -0.97
N HIS A 49 0.15 -3.14 -0.06
CA HIS A 49 1.44 -2.44 -0.18
C HIS A 49 2.53 -3.07 0.70
N PHE A 50 3.80 -2.78 0.41
CA PHE A 50 4.90 -3.02 1.34
C PHE A 50 5.00 -1.86 2.33
N HIS A 51 5.54 -2.14 3.51
CA HIS A 51 6.02 -1.08 4.38
C HIS A 51 7.33 -0.48 3.82
N ASN A 52 7.32 0.81 3.50
CA ASN A 52 8.39 1.45 2.71
C ASN A 52 9.52 2.07 3.55
N GLY A 53 9.59 1.78 4.85
CA GLY A 53 10.55 2.38 5.75
C GLY A 53 10.71 1.64 7.07
N LEU A 54 11.26 2.30 8.08
CA LEU A 54 11.33 1.82 9.46
C LEU A 54 10.32 2.59 10.31
N ASP A 55 9.54 1.87 11.11
CA ASP A 55 8.72 2.50 12.15
C ASP A 55 9.50 2.47 13.46
N ILE A 56 9.99 3.63 13.91
CA ILE A 56 10.83 3.78 15.11
C ILE A 56 9.94 4.26 16.28
N LYS A 57 9.94 3.51 17.38
CA LYS A 57 9.13 3.80 18.56
C LYS A 57 9.58 5.09 19.25
N THR A 58 8.61 5.87 19.71
CA THR A 58 8.86 7.14 20.44
C THR A 58 8.56 7.01 21.93
N GLN A 59 8.85 5.84 22.51
CA GLN A 59 8.59 5.52 23.93
C GLN A 59 7.12 5.71 24.34
N GLY A 60 6.19 5.49 23.40
CA GLY A 60 4.75 5.55 23.65
C GLY A 60 4.15 6.96 23.68
N VAL A 61 4.92 8.01 23.37
CA VAL A 61 4.45 9.40 23.41
C VAL A 61 4.77 10.17 22.13
N THR A 62 3.98 11.21 21.85
CA THR A 62 4.25 12.20 20.79
C THR A 62 5.16 13.32 21.31
N GLY A 63 5.66 14.16 20.41
CA GLY A 63 6.43 15.36 20.74
C GLY A 63 7.93 15.13 20.93
N LYS A 64 8.46 13.94 20.63
CA LYS A 64 9.90 13.68 20.74
C LYS A 64 10.63 14.44 19.63
N PRO A 65 11.73 15.17 19.93
CA PRO A 65 12.54 15.83 18.91
C PRO A 65 13.09 14.82 17.90
N ILE A 66 12.70 14.98 16.64
CA ILE A 66 13.31 14.27 15.51
C ILE A 66 14.42 15.13 14.96
N ARG A 67 15.59 14.52 14.81
CA ARG A 67 16.79 15.17 14.31
C ARG A 67 17.09 14.75 12.88
N CYS A 68 17.67 15.64 12.10
CA CYS A 68 18.11 15.32 10.74
C CYS A 68 19.23 14.25 10.79
N ILE A 69 19.12 13.21 9.95
CA ILE A 69 20.05 12.07 9.98
C ILE A 69 21.37 12.34 9.26
N ALA A 70 21.39 13.32 8.35
CA ALA A 70 22.57 13.81 7.63
C ALA A 70 22.37 15.25 7.15
N ASP A 71 23.44 15.89 6.70
CA ASP A 71 23.40 17.19 6.04
C ASP A 71 22.52 17.15 4.77
N GLY A 72 21.84 18.25 4.46
CA GLY A 72 20.98 18.38 3.28
C GLY A 72 20.13 19.64 3.31
N TYR A 73 18.97 19.57 2.68
CA TYR A 73 17.95 20.63 2.75
C TYR A 73 16.54 20.01 2.74
N VAL A 74 15.58 20.70 3.37
CA VAL A 74 14.18 20.32 3.26
C VAL A 74 13.73 20.57 1.82
N SER A 75 13.39 19.51 1.12
CA SER A 75 13.03 19.55 -0.31
C SER A 75 11.51 19.50 -0.53
N ARG A 76 10.77 18.94 0.43
CA ARG A 76 9.31 18.84 0.36
C ARG A 76 8.68 18.72 1.73
N VAL A 77 7.47 19.25 1.88
CA VAL A 77 6.58 19.01 3.02
C VAL A 77 5.20 18.61 2.51
N MET A 78 4.60 17.62 3.16
CA MET A 78 3.22 17.21 2.91
C MET A 78 2.40 17.31 4.20
N VAL A 79 1.19 17.88 4.09
CA VAL A 79 0.15 17.86 5.14
C VAL A 79 -1.13 17.31 4.53
N LEU A 80 -1.62 16.21 5.07
CA LEU A 80 -2.75 15.41 4.58
C LEU A 80 -3.62 14.97 5.77
N HIS A 81 -4.89 14.64 5.52
CA HIS A 81 -5.77 14.05 6.54
C HIS A 81 -5.45 12.57 6.85
N GLY A 82 -4.86 11.87 5.89
CA GLY A 82 -4.52 10.44 5.96
C GLY A 82 -3.10 10.17 5.48
N GLY A 83 -2.77 8.90 5.22
CA GLY A 83 -1.40 8.51 4.83
C GLY A 83 -0.40 8.92 5.91
N TYR A 84 0.65 9.65 5.56
CA TYR A 84 1.63 10.18 6.52
C TYR A 84 1.02 11.14 7.55
N GLY A 85 -0.14 11.75 7.26
CA GLY A 85 -0.61 12.91 8.02
C GLY A 85 0.28 14.10 7.69
N GLN A 86 1.34 14.29 8.46
CA GLN A 86 2.37 15.28 8.15
C GLN A 86 3.70 14.57 7.87
N ALA A 87 4.39 14.99 6.81
CA ALA A 87 5.70 14.49 6.44
C ALA A 87 6.64 15.59 5.98
N ILE A 88 7.92 15.43 6.29
CA ILE A 88 9.01 16.30 5.84
C ILE A 88 10.07 15.46 5.13
N PHE A 89 10.57 15.98 4.01
CA PHE A 89 11.51 15.31 3.12
C PHE A 89 12.82 16.09 3.10
N VAL A 90 13.95 15.41 3.36
CA VAL A 90 15.29 16.02 3.31
C VAL A 90 16.09 15.36 2.20
N THR A 91 16.53 16.14 1.23
CA THR A 91 17.41 15.67 0.16
C THR A 91 18.87 15.86 0.58
N HIS A 92 19.66 14.79 0.44
CA HIS A 92 21.04 14.72 0.90
C HIS A 92 22.02 14.74 -0.30
N PRO A 93 23.26 15.23 -0.10
CA PRO A 93 24.29 15.25 -1.16
C PRO A 93 24.67 13.87 -1.71
N ASN A 94 24.38 12.78 -0.98
CA ASN A 94 24.70 11.41 -1.39
C ASN A 94 23.69 10.79 -2.38
N GLY A 95 22.71 11.57 -2.87
CA GLY A 95 21.70 11.10 -3.82
C GLY A 95 20.51 10.37 -3.18
N LEU A 96 20.39 10.43 -1.85
CA LEU A 96 19.24 9.92 -1.12
C LEU A 96 18.37 11.06 -0.58
N THR A 97 17.08 10.79 -0.47
CA THR A 97 16.10 11.62 0.23
C THR A 97 15.55 10.84 1.40
N SER A 98 15.65 11.39 2.61
CA SER A 98 15.00 10.83 3.81
C SER A 98 13.62 11.44 4.00
N VAL A 99 12.66 10.62 4.44
CA VAL A 99 11.26 11.04 4.68
C VAL A 99 10.87 10.72 6.11
N TYR A 100 10.31 11.71 6.80
CA TYR A 100 9.90 11.60 8.20
C TYR A 100 8.39 11.81 8.30
N GLY A 101 7.64 10.72 8.43
CA GLY A 101 6.17 10.72 8.48
C GLY A 101 5.58 10.73 9.90
N HIS A 102 4.27 10.97 9.96
CA HIS A 102 3.45 10.99 11.19
C HIS A 102 3.81 12.06 12.21
N VAL A 103 4.54 13.10 11.81
CA VAL A 103 5.00 14.16 12.71
C VAL A 103 3.85 15.06 13.19
N VAL A 104 4.00 15.69 14.35
CA VAL A 104 3.00 16.65 14.87
C VAL A 104 3.30 18.09 14.44
N SER A 105 4.57 18.44 14.26
CA SER A 105 5.02 19.74 13.78
C SER A 105 6.40 19.65 13.15
N PHE A 106 6.72 20.63 12.30
CA PHE A 106 8.04 20.79 11.70
C PHE A 106 8.93 21.73 12.53
N ALA A 107 10.20 21.84 12.16
CA ALA A 107 11.10 22.88 12.66
C ALA A 107 10.45 24.27 12.49
N PRO A 108 10.67 25.24 13.41
CA PRO A 108 9.90 26.48 13.47
C PRO A 108 9.81 27.27 12.16
N GLU A 109 10.91 27.38 11.42
CA GLU A 109 10.96 28.13 10.15
C GLU A 109 10.10 27.47 9.06
N VAL A 110 10.19 26.15 8.93
CA VAL A 110 9.38 25.36 7.99
C VAL A 110 7.91 25.40 8.39
N GLN A 111 7.62 25.23 9.69
CA GLN A 111 6.25 25.28 10.22
C GLN A 111 5.58 26.63 9.96
N LYS A 112 6.32 27.73 10.12
CA LYS A 112 5.85 29.09 9.84
C LYS A 112 5.49 29.24 8.37
N TYR A 113 6.34 28.76 7.46
CA TYR A 113 6.07 28.80 6.02
C TYR A 113 4.81 28.00 5.65
N VAL A 114 4.72 26.75 6.13
CA VAL A 114 3.57 25.87 5.88
C VAL A 114 2.27 26.51 6.38
N ARG A 115 2.29 27.11 7.58
CA ARG A 115 1.12 27.80 8.11
C ARG A 115 0.73 29.01 7.29
N ALA A 116 1.69 29.84 6.88
CA ALA A 116 1.42 30.99 6.02
C ALA A 116 0.70 30.55 4.73
N TYR A 117 1.21 29.50 4.07
CA TYR A 117 0.59 28.92 2.90
C TYR A 117 -0.84 28.43 3.16
N GLN A 118 -1.05 27.67 4.24
CA GLN A 118 -2.37 27.11 4.60
C GLN A 118 -3.42 28.20 4.83
N TYR A 119 -3.05 29.31 5.47
CA TYR A 119 -3.95 30.44 5.70
C TYR A 119 -4.21 31.26 4.43
N GLU A 120 -3.18 31.55 3.65
CA GLU A 120 -3.28 32.26 2.38
C GLU A 120 -4.22 31.54 1.41
N HIS A 121 -4.12 30.21 1.35
CA HIS A 121 -4.90 29.37 0.44
C HIS A 121 -6.18 28.81 1.08
N GLN A 122 -6.45 29.15 2.34
CA GLN A 122 -7.59 28.65 3.12
C GLN A 122 -7.77 27.11 3.07
N THR A 123 -6.67 26.37 3.24
CA THR A 123 -6.63 24.91 3.09
C THR A 123 -5.87 24.24 4.24
N PHE A 124 -6.36 23.09 4.69
CA PHE A 124 -5.60 22.23 5.60
C PHE A 124 -4.50 21.46 4.89
N THR A 125 -4.80 20.90 3.72
CA THR A 125 -3.85 20.04 3.01
C THR A 125 -2.92 20.86 2.15
N CYS A 126 -1.64 20.49 2.12
CA CYS A 126 -0.65 21.08 1.23
C CYS A 126 0.43 20.06 0.84
N ASP A 127 1.04 20.30 -0.30
CA ASP A 127 2.15 19.53 -0.85
C ASP A 127 3.13 20.52 -1.48
N LEU A 128 4.15 20.89 -0.70
CA LEU A 128 5.03 22.03 -0.98
C LEU A 128 6.43 21.50 -1.30
N ASN A 129 7.00 21.94 -2.42
CA ASN A 129 8.39 21.67 -2.79
C ASN A 129 9.24 22.92 -2.56
N PHE A 130 10.52 22.72 -2.26
CA PHE A 130 11.45 23.79 -1.93
C PHE A 130 12.74 23.64 -2.72
N GLU A 131 13.33 24.77 -3.09
CA GLU A 131 14.60 24.81 -3.80
C GLU A 131 15.79 24.47 -2.89
N PRO A 132 16.89 23.93 -3.44
CA PRO A 132 18.13 23.75 -2.70
C PRO A 132 18.54 25.02 -1.96
N GLY A 133 18.84 24.89 -0.66
CA GLY A 133 19.31 25.99 0.18
C GLY A 133 18.22 26.89 0.78
N GLN A 134 16.94 26.72 0.43
CA GLN A 134 15.85 27.49 1.06
C GLN A 134 15.69 27.16 2.55
N PHE A 135 15.79 25.87 2.89
CA PHE A 135 15.74 25.37 4.26
C PHE A 135 16.90 24.38 4.47
N PRO A 136 18.14 24.86 4.62
CA PRO A 136 19.30 23.99 4.82
C PRO A 136 19.20 23.28 6.18
N MET A 137 19.62 22.03 6.21
CA MET A 137 19.60 21.19 7.41
C MET A 137 20.98 20.60 7.65
N LYS A 138 21.45 20.73 8.89
CA LYS A 138 22.66 20.04 9.37
C LYS A 138 22.30 18.73 10.07
N GLN A 139 23.18 17.75 9.95
CA GLN A 139 23.08 16.51 10.71
C GLN A 139 22.92 16.83 12.21
N GLY A 140 21.89 16.28 12.85
CA GLY A 140 21.58 16.50 14.26
C GLY A 140 20.71 17.73 14.57
N GLN A 141 20.43 18.58 13.59
CA GLN A 141 19.52 19.72 13.76
C GLN A 141 18.08 19.23 14.02
N LEU A 142 17.32 19.98 14.82
CA LEU A 142 15.89 19.74 15.01
C LEU A 142 15.17 19.87 13.67
N LEU A 143 14.50 18.81 13.25
CA LEU A 143 13.79 18.75 11.97
C LEU A 143 12.26 18.78 12.16
N ALA A 144 11.76 18.03 13.15
CA ALA A 144 10.35 17.88 13.44
C ALA A 144 10.12 17.37 14.86
N LEU A 145 8.87 17.32 15.30
CA LEU A 145 8.44 16.63 16.51
C LEU A 145 7.64 15.39 16.13
N SER A 146 7.97 14.24 16.75
CA SER A 146 7.26 12.99 16.49
C SER A 146 5.78 13.10 16.81
N GLY A 147 4.95 12.32 16.14
CA GLY A 147 3.51 12.44 16.30
C GLY A 147 2.77 11.13 16.17
N ASN A 148 1.49 11.26 15.85
CA ASN A 148 0.57 10.18 15.55
C ASN A 148 -0.45 10.68 14.50
N GLU A 149 0.03 11.48 13.55
CA GLU A 149 -0.80 12.08 12.52
C GLU A 149 -1.02 11.15 11.34
N GLY A 150 -2.14 11.37 10.63
CA GLY A 150 -2.53 10.52 9.51
C GLY A 150 -2.96 9.11 9.92
N ALA A 151 -2.63 8.14 9.06
CA ALA A 151 -2.97 6.74 9.23
C ALA A 151 -1.92 6.02 10.10
N SER A 152 -1.95 6.29 11.40
CA SER A 152 -1.04 5.69 12.39
C SER A 152 -1.82 5.03 13.54
N ALA A 153 -1.33 3.88 14.01
CA ALA A 153 -1.94 3.12 15.10
C ALA A 153 -1.47 3.57 16.50
N GLY A 154 -0.32 4.23 16.59
CA GLY A 154 0.24 4.74 17.84
C GLY A 154 1.48 5.61 17.61
N PRO A 155 1.99 6.33 18.63
CA PRO A 155 3.13 7.24 18.46
C PRO A 155 4.41 6.53 18.00
N HIS A 156 4.93 6.95 16.85
CA HIS A 156 6.20 6.49 16.26
C HIS A 156 6.71 7.52 15.22
N LEU A 157 7.93 7.33 14.74
CA LEU A 157 8.44 7.96 13.53
C LEU A 157 8.43 6.91 12.41
N HIS A 158 7.80 7.23 11.28
CA HIS A 158 7.99 6.48 10.05
C HIS A 158 9.13 7.11 9.24
N LEU A 159 10.24 6.39 9.09
CA LEU A 159 11.45 6.84 8.40
C LEU A 159 11.65 6.06 7.11
N GLU A 160 11.63 6.75 5.97
CA GLU A 160 11.97 6.16 4.67
C GLU A 160 13.30 6.70 4.16
N LEU A 161 13.96 5.90 3.33
CA LEU A 161 15.01 6.36 2.42
C LEU A 161 14.53 6.13 0.99
N ARG A 162 14.76 7.13 0.14
CA ARG A 162 14.45 7.07 -1.29
C ARG A 162 15.65 7.50 -2.10
N LYS A 163 15.79 6.96 -3.31
CA LYS A 163 16.68 7.57 -4.30
C LYS A 163 16.11 8.91 -4.75
N THR A 164 16.91 9.96 -4.73
CA THR A 164 16.45 11.33 -5.02
C THR A 164 15.98 11.48 -6.47
N ASP A 165 16.62 10.81 -7.42
CA ASP A 165 16.35 10.90 -8.86
C ASP A 165 15.07 10.17 -9.31
N THR A 166 14.78 9.04 -8.69
CA THR A 166 13.72 8.10 -9.12
C THR A 166 12.57 8.00 -8.12
N GLY A 167 12.78 8.39 -6.86
CA GLY A 167 11.83 8.17 -5.77
C GLY A 167 11.69 6.71 -5.33
N GLU A 168 12.52 5.80 -5.85
CA GLU A 168 12.56 4.38 -5.46
C GLU A 168 12.84 4.25 -3.97
N TYR A 169 12.00 3.49 -3.25
CA TYR A 169 12.20 3.22 -1.83
C TYR A 169 13.36 2.24 -1.64
N ILE A 170 14.23 2.52 -0.67
CA ILE A 170 15.39 1.70 -0.31
C ILE A 170 15.25 1.28 1.14
N ASP A 171 15.59 0.03 1.44
CA ASP A 171 15.63 -0.47 2.81
C ASP A 171 16.59 0.38 3.66
N PRO A 172 16.10 1.07 4.72
CA PRO A 172 16.98 1.84 5.59
C PRO A 172 17.79 0.97 6.55
N MET A 173 17.40 -0.29 6.78
CA MET A 173 18.01 -1.15 7.80
C MET A 173 19.54 -1.26 7.71
N PRO A 174 20.17 -1.41 6.52
CA PRO A 174 21.63 -1.45 6.41
C PRO A 174 22.34 -0.24 7.02
N TYR A 175 21.72 0.96 6.98
CA TYR A 175 22.31 2.19 7.53
C TYR A 175 22.09 2.38 9.03
N PHE A 176 21.15 1.66 9.63
CA PHE A 176 20.82 1.76 11.06
C PHE A 176 21.18 0.50 11.84
N LYS A 177 21.73 -0.53 11.17
CA LYS A 177 22.06 -1.84 11.73
C LYS A 177 22.94 -1.74 12.97
N SER A 178 23.94 -0.85 12.97
CA SER A 178 24.87 -0.65 14.10
C SER A 178 24.20 -0.05 15.35
N MET A 179 23.01 0.54 15.21
CA MET A 179 22.24 1.18 16.29
C MET A 179 21.15 0.27 16.86
N LEU A 180 21.02 -0.93 16.31
CA LEU A 180 20.00 -1.91 16.62
C LEU A 180 20.66 -3.24 16.99
N LYS A 181 19.93 -4.08 17.70
CA LYS A 181 20.38 -5.43 18.06
C LYS A 181 19.34 -6.42 17.59
N ASP A 182 19.81 -7.48 16.94
CA ASP A 182 18.96 -8.61 16.58
C ASP A 182 19.75 -9.90 16.48
N THR A 183 19.27 -10.91 17.21
CA THR A 183 19.81 -12.26 17.27
C THR A 183 18.76 -13.33 16.93
N LYS A 184 17.55 -12.91 16.52
CA LYS A 184 16.41 -13.81 16.37
C LYS A 184 16.19 -14.14 14.89
N ALA A 185 16.34 -15.40 14.54
CA ALA A 185 16.03 -15.84 13.18
C ALA A 185 14.51 -15.77 12.86
N PRO A 186 14.14 -15.48 11.60
CA PRO A 186 12.76 -15.50 11.14
C PRO A 186 12.04 -16.83 11.41
N VAL A 187 10.72 -16.76 11.60
CA VAL A 187 9.87 -17.91 11.94
C VAL A 187 8.73 -18.05 10.93
N ALA A 188 8.68 -19.21 10.28
CA ALA A 188 7.52 -19.62 9.48
C ALA A 188 6.43 -20.26 10.34
N SER A 189 5.17 -20.06 9.93
CA SER A 189 3.99 -20.65 10.56
C SER A 189 3.38 -21.78 9.73
N LEU A 190 3.38 -21.66 8.40
CA LEU A 190 2.85 -22.67 7.49
C LEU A 190 3.53 -22.62 6.11
N VAL A 191 3.40 -23.72 5.37
CA VAL A 191 3.71 -23.85 3.94
C VAL A 191 2.43 -24.18 3.19
N GLY A 192 2.19 -23.46 2.10
CA GLY A 192 1.13 -23.74 1.14
C GLY A 192 1.65 -24.52 -0.07
N PHE A 193 0.85 -25.46 -0.55
CA PHE A 193 1.10 -26.26 -1.74
C PHE A 193 -0.01 -25.98 -2.74
N TYR A 194 0.35 -25.54 -3.94
CA TYR A 194 -0.57 -25.00 -4.92
C TYR A 194 -0.46 -25.78 -6.23
N PRO A 195 -1.50 -26.54 -6.61
CA PRO A 195 -1.60 -27.09 -7.95
C PRO A 195 -1.72 -25.99 -8.99
N VAL A 196 -1.00 -26.10 -10.12
CA VAL A 196 -1.27 -25.25 -11.29
C VAL A 196 -2.58 -25.73 -11.92
N PRO A 197 -3.58 -24.84 -12.13
CA PRO A 197 -4.90 -25.26 -12.60
C PRO A 197 -4.85 -26.06 -13.91
N GLY A 198 -5.41 -27.27 -13.90
CA GLY A 198 -5.45 -28.16 -15.07
C GLY A 198 -4.14 -28.87 -15.40
N GLU A 199 -3.06 -28.59 -14.67
CA GLU A 199 -1.72 -29.12 -14.94
C GLU A 199 -1.08 -29.80 -13.73
N GLY A 200 -1.69 -29.74 -12.55
CA GLY A 200 -1.21 -30.43 -11.36
C GLY A 200 -2.30 -30.71 -10.33
N GLY A 201 -1.92 -31.53 -9.36
CA GLY A 201 -2.73 -31.86 -8.19
C GLY A 201 -1.86 -32.04 -6.95
N VAL A 202 -2.46 -31.79 -5.78
CA VAL A 202 -1.84 -31.97 -4.47
C VAL A 202 -2.79 -32.74 -3.58
N ALA A 203 -2.33 -33.87 -3.07
CA ALA A 203 -3.07 -34.78 -2.20
C ALA A 203 -4.45 -35.16 -2.78
N GLY A 204 -4.52 -35.51 -4.06
CA GLY A 204 -5.74 -35.92 -4.75
C GLY A 204 -6.71 -34.77 -5.05
N SER A 205 -6.24 -33.52 -5.03
CA SER A 205 -7.09 -32.33 -5.14
C SER A 205 -6.44 -31.25 -6.01
N VAL A 206 -7.28 -30.52 -6.75
CA VAL A 206 -6.90 -29.31 -7.50
C VAL A 206 -6.94 -28.03 -6.65
N ARG A 207 -7.23 -28.15 -5.35
CA ARG A 207 -7.23 -27.02 -4.41
C ARG A 207 -5.90 -26.96 -3.67
N LYS A 208 -5.50 -25.74 -3.28
CA LYS A 208 -4.35 -25.54 -2.41
C LYS A 208 -4.48 -26.32 -1.10
N LYS A 209 -3.35 -26.84 -0.60
CA LYS A 209 -3.22 -27.46 0.72
C LYS A 209 -2.31 -26.61 1.59
N LEU A 210 -2.77 -26.24 2.79
CA LEU A 210 -1.97 -25.49 3.75
C LEU A 210 -1.55 -26.42 4.90
N VAL A 211 -0.27 -26.43 5.23
CA VAL A 211 0.32 -27.31 6.25
C VAL A 211 1.11 -26.46 7.25
N GLY A 212 0.78 -26.55 8.54
CA GLY A 212 1.56 -25.90 9.59
C GLY A 212 2.98 -26.45 9.64
N VAL A 213 3.98 -25.61 9.98
CA VAL A 213 5.40 -26.02 9.93
C VAL A 213 5.72 -27.22 10.81
N GLN A 214 4.96 -27.44 11.90
CA GLN A 214 5.13 -28.59 12.80
C GLN A 214 4.76 -29.91 12.12
N ALA A 215 3.87 -29.89 11.12
CA ALA A 215 3.39 -31.05 10.39
C ALA A 215 4.22 -31.36 9.12
N LEU A 216 5.25 -30.57 8.80
CA LEU A 216 6.10 -30.76 7.62
C LEU A 216 6.92 -32.06 7.61
N LYS A 217 6.96 -32.79 8.74
CA LYS A 217 7.52 -34.14 8.81
C LYS A 217 6.72 -35.15 7.99
N GLN A 218 5.43 -34.87 7.74
CA GLN A 218 4.58 -35.72 6.90
C GLN A 218 4.78 -35.35 5.43
N LYS A 219 4.95 -36.37 4.58
CA LYS A 219 5.05 -36.19 3.13
C LYS A 219 3.75 -35.66 2.55
N VAL A 220 3.84 -34.77 1.57
CA VAL A 220 2.68 -34.30 0.80
C VAL A 220 2.72 -34.94 -0.58
N ALA A 221 1.72 -35.74 -0.93
CA ALA A 221 1.60 -36.30 -2.27
C ALA A 221 1.25 -35.21 -3.29
N ALA A 222 1.84 -35.26 -4.48
CA ALA A 222 1.51 -34.38 -5.61
C ALA A 222 1.84 -35.04 -6.95
N TRP A 223 1.26 -34.49 -8.02
CA TRP A 223 1.59 -34.84 -9.41
C TRP A 223 1.40 -33.65 -10.33
N GLY A 224 2.16 -33.59 -11.42
CA GLY A 224 2.13 -32.50 -12.39
C GLY A 224 2.79 -31.22 -11.88
N LYS A 225 2.36 -30.07 -12.41
CA LYS A 225 2.93 -28.76 -12.09
C LYS A 225 2.34 -28.20 -10.79
N ILE A 226 3.20 -27.91 -9.82
CA ILE A 226 2.83 -27.28 -8.56
C ILE A 226 3.77 -26.11 -8.25
N TYR A 227 3.36 -25.22 -7.36
CA TYR A 227 4.28 -24.31 -6.67
C TYR A 227 3.99 -24.31 -5.18
N THR A 228 4.88 -23.69 -4.38
CA THR A 228 4.68 -23.59 -2.94
C THR A 228 4.64 -22.14 -2.48
N GLY A 229 4.20 -21.90 -1.26
CA GLY A 229 4.30 -20.61 -0.60
C GLY A 229 4.56 -20.77 0.88
N ILE A 230 5.00 -19.71 1.55
CA ILE A 230 5.34 -19.74 2.97
C ILE A 230 4.79 -18.51 3.68
N SER A 231 4.21 -18.72 4.87
CA SER A 231 3.85 -17.62 5.77
C SER A 231 4.92 -17.54 6.85
N ALA A 232 5.60 -16.40 6.93
CA ALA A 232 6.67 -16.18 7.88
C ALA A 232 6.69 -14.74 8.39
N ARG A 233 7.29 -14.58 9.56
CA ARG A 233 7.50 -13.31 10.25
C ARG A 233 8.88 -13.30 10.84
N ASP A 234 9.46 -12.13 10.90
CA ASP A 234 10.71 -11.90 11.59
C ASP A 234 10.47 -11.21 12.95
N TYR A 235 11.47 -11.23 13.83
CA TYR A 235 11.41 -10.72 15.20
C TYR A 235 12.75 -10.11 15.58
N MET A 236 12.76 -9.08 16.42
CA MET A 236 14.01 -8.47 16.91
C MET A 236 14.12 -8.52 18.43
N ASP A 237 15.33 -8.37 18.96
CA ASP A 237 15.57 -8.14 20.39
C ASP A 237 14.87 -6.87 20.90
N GLY A 238 14.58 -6.80 22.20
CA GLY A 238 14.01 -5.61 22.86
C GLY A 238 12.54 -5.29 22.54
N THR A 239 11.92 -5.96 21.56
CA THR A 239 10.53 -5.72 21.16
C THR A 239 9.75 -7.02 20.96
N SER A 240 8.41 -6.95 21.01
CA SER A 240 7.49 -8.06 20.72
C SER A 240 6.78 -7.91 19.36
N ASN A 241 7.10 -6.85 18.62
CA ASN A 241 6.61 -6.63 17.27
C ASN A 241 7.13 -7.74 16.34
N PHE A 242 6.36 -8.00 15.27
CA PHE A 242 6.84 -8.81 14.16
C PHE A 242 7.28 -7.90 13.03
N TYR A 243 8.11 -8.43 12.15
CA TYR A 243 8.72 -7.74 11.03
C TYR A 243 8.56 -8.55 9.74
N GLY A 244 8.77 -7.89 8.60
CA GLY A 244 8.92 -8.54 7.30
C GLY A 244 10.20 -9.36 7.25
N VAL A 245 10.14 -10.54 6.64
CA VAL A 245 11.33 -11.35 6.38
C VAL A 245 12.10 -10.73 5.21
N HIS A 246 13.39 -10.46 5.42
CA HIS A 246 14.22 -9.78 4.42
C HIS A 246 14.39 -10.62 3.15
N SER A 247 14.73 -11.91 3.28
CA SER A 247 14.79 -12.83 2.13
C SER A 247 14.13 -14.20 2.37
N VAL A 248 13.54 -14.72 1.30
CA VAL A 248 12.91 -16.05 1.25
C VAL A 248 13.47 -16.78 0.04
N THR A 249 14.16 -17.90 0.27
CA THR A 249 14.74 -18.72 -0.81
C THR A 249 14.16 -20.13 -0.76
N LEU A 250 13.72 -20.64 -1.89
CA LEU A 250 13.24 -22.02 -2.07
C LEU A 250 14.23 -22.82 -2.89
N PHE A 251 14.61 -23.99 -2.37
CA PHE A 251 15.37 -25.01 -3.07
C PHE A 251 14.51 -26.27 -3.26
N VAL A 252 14.70 -26.95 -4.39
CA VAL A 252 14.18 -28.29 -4.67
C VAL A 252 15.33 -29.15 -5.15
N ASP A 253 15.58 -30.27 -4.49
CA ASP A 253 16.70 -31.18 -4.77
C ASP A 253 18.04 -30.42 -4.89
N SER A 254 18.25 -29.47 -3.99
CA SER A 254 19.41 -28.55 -3.91
C SER A 254 19.50 -27.47 -4.99
N VAL A 255 18.61 -27.45 -5.98
CA VAL A 255 18.53 -26.38 -6.99
C VAL A 255 17.67 -25.23 -6.47
N GLN A 256 18.14 -23.99 -6.59
CA GLN A 256 17.35 -22.81 -6.23
C GLN A 256 16.26 -22.58 -7.28
N VAL A 257 15.00 -22.64 -6.86
CA VAL A 257 13.81 -22.50 -7.73
C VAL A 257 13.23 -21.10 -7.65
N PHE A 258 13.30 -20.47 -6.46
CA PHE A 258 12.74 -19.15 -6.22
C PHE A 258 13.53 -18.41 -5.14
N ARG A 259 13.61 -17.08 -5.25
CA ARG A 259 14.17 -16.19 -4.25
C ARG A 259 13.42 -14.85 -4.26
N SER A 260 13.07 -14.35 -3.09
CA SER A 260 12.68 -12.95 -2.90
C SER A 260 13.65 -12.23 -1.96
N VAL A 261 14.04 -11.00 -2.29
CA VAL A 261 14.90 -10.15 -1.46
C VAL A 261 14.35 -8.73 -1.43
N THR A 262 14.05 -8.22 -0.24
CA THR A 262 13.34 -6.95 -0.08
C THR A 262 14.29 -5.81 0.27
N ASP A 263 15.13 -5.40 -0.69
CA ASP A 263 16.09 -4.29 -0.52
C ASP A 263 15.55 -2.95 -1.01
N LYS A 264 14.62 -3.01 -1.96
CA LYS A 264 14.07 -1.84 -2.65
C LYS A 264 12.74 -2.14 -3.30
N VAL A 265 11.89 -1.13 -3.42
CA VAL A 265 10.59 -1.21 -4.08
C VAL A 265 10.32 0.12 -4.77
N ALA A 266 9.84 0.12 -6.02
CA ALA A 266 9.39 1.35 -6.65
C ALA A 266 7.93 1.70 -6.25
N PRO A 267 7.53 2.99 -6.25
CA PRO A 267 6.16 3.40 -5.92
C PRO A 267 5.06 2.66 -6.70
N GLU A 268 5.26 2.45 -8.00
CA GLU A 268 4.33 1.74 -8.87
C GLU A 268 4.29 0.22 -8.65
N GLU A 269 5.33 -0.34 -8.03
CA GLU A 269 5.46 -1.76 -7.72
C GLU A 269 4.71 -2.15 -6.44
N ASN A 270 4.46 -1.20 -5.54
CA ASN A 270 3.98 -1.48 -4.18
C ASN A 270 2.74 -2.39 -4.12
N ARG A 271 1.75 -2.14 -5.00
CA ARG A 271 0.50 -2.91 -5.04
C ARG A 271 0.65 -4.30 -5.65
N MET A 272 1.76 -4.57 -6.34
CA MET A 272 2.07 -5.89 -6.89
C MET A 272 2.31 -6.94 -5.81
N ILE A 273 2.43 -6.55 -4.54
CA ILE A 273 2.36 -7.46 -3.40
C ILE A 273 1.11 -8.35 -3.43
N ASN A 274 0.01 -7.87 -4.00
CA ASN A 274 -1.21 -8.65 -4.17
C ASN A 274 -1.03 -9.80 -5.18
N GLY A 275 -0.07 -9.67 -6.12
CA GLY A 275 0.36 -10.75 -7.00
C GLY A 275 1.49 -11.60 -6.42
N PHE A 276 2.18 -11.14 -5.37
CA PHE A 276 3.20 -11.92 -4.66
C PHE A 276 2.58 -12.82 -3.59
N THR A 277 1.51 -12.35 -2.95
CA THR A 277 0.84 -13.06 -1.86
C THR A 277 -0.33 -13.89 -2.36
N ASP A 278 -0.74 -14.91 -1.59
CA ASP A 278 -2.03 -15.59 -1.78
C ASP A 278 -3.17 -14.62 -1.40
N TYR A 279 -3.60 -13.81 -2.38
CA TYR A 279 -4.60 -12.77 -2.16
C TYR A 279 -5.97 -13.33 -1.75
N ASP A 280 -6.37 -14.50 -2.27
CA ASP A 280 -7.63 -15.14 -1.85
C ASP A 280 -7.58 -15.54 -0.37
N GLU A 281 -6.47 -16.13 0.09
CA GLU A 281 -6.28 -16.42 1.51
C GLU A 281 -6.30 -15.14 2.35
N LEU A 282 -5.56 -14.12 1.92
CA LEU A 282 -5.51 -12.83 2.61
C LEU A 282 -6.91 -12.21 2.77
N ARG A 283 -7.73 -12.25 1.72
CA ARG A 283 -9.09 -11.69 1.77
C ARG A 283 -10.00 -12.46 2.73
N ARG A 284 -9.93 -13.79 2.69
CA ARG A 284 -10.78 -14.70 3.48
C ARG A 284 -10.39 -14.79 4.96
N THR A 285 -9.10 -14.92 5.26
CA THR A 285 -8.61 -15.31 6.59
C THR A 285 -7.63 -14.31 7.20
N LYS A 286 -7.25 -13.26 6.45
CA LYS A 286 -6.21 -12.29 6.83
C LYS A 286 -4.80 -12.89 6.97
N ARG A 287 -4.58 -14.14 6.54
CA ARG A 287 -3.25 -14.75 6.54
C ARG A 287 -2.48 -14.32 5.29
N LEU A 288 -1.26 -13.85 5.49
CA LEU A 288 -0.32 -13.53 4.42
C LEU A 288 0.55 -14.75 4.14
N ILE A 289 0.54 -15.22 2.90
CA ILE A 289 1.39 -16.31 2.40
C ILE A 289 2.14 -15.76 1.19
N MET A 290 3.46 -15.73 1.26
CA MET A 290 4.33 -15.38 0.13
C MET A 290 4.36 -16.55 -0.83
N ARG A 291 3.93 -16.35 -2.08
CA ARG A 291 4.00 -17.38 -3.11
C ARG A 291 5.44 -17.43 -3.64
N SER A 292 6.02 -18.62 -3.66
CA SER A 292 7.30 -18.88 -4.35
C SER A 292 7.04 -19.15 -5.84
N TYR A 293 6.26 -18.27 -6.44
CA TYR A 293 5.82 -18.30 -7.82
C TYR A 293 5.63 -16.86 -8.30
N ILE A 294 6.21 -16.55 -9.46
CA ILE A 294 6.04 -15.24 -10.08
C ILE A 294 4.92 -15.35 -11.10
N ALA A 295 3.75 -14.80 -10.75
CA ALA A 295 2.61 -14.72 -11.65
C ALA A 295 2.98 -13.97 -12.95
N PRO A 296 2.51 -14.40 -14.14
CA PRO A 296 2.84 -13.82 -15.45
C PRO A 296 2.76 -12.28 -15.52
N GLY A 297 1.71 -11.69 -14.95
CA GLY A 297 1.52 -10.24 -14.90
C GLY A 297 2.26 -9.53 -13.76
N ASN A 298 2.89 -10.26 -12.83
CA ASN A 298 3.67 -9.68 -11.75
C ASN A 298 5.11 -9.39 -12.21
N ARG A 299 5.52 -8.13 -12.03
CA ARG A 299 6.81 -7.59 -12.47
C ARG A 299 7.66 -7.07 -11.31
N LEU A 300 7.35 -7.47 -10.07
CA LEU A 300 8.14 -7.09 -8.90
C LEU A 300 9.61 -7.50 -9.06
N ARG A 301 10.50 -6.50 -9.02
CA ARG A 301 11.96 -6.71 -9.13
C ARG A 301 12.57 -7.41 -7.92
N ILE A 302 11.87 -7.45 -6.79
CA ILE A 302 12.30 -8.20 -5.61
C ILE A 302 12.17 -9.72 -5.77
N LEU A 303 11.48 -10.19 -6.82
CA LEU A 303 11.22 -11.61 -7.06
C LEU A 303 12.15 -12.14 -8.16
N GLN A 304 12.79 -13.27 -7.87
CA GLN A 304 13.69 -13.99 -8.77
C GLN A 304 13.28 -15.46 -8.79
N ALA A 305 13.28 -16.07 -9.97
CA ALA A 305 12.96 -17.47 -10.13
C ALA A 305 13.67 -18.04 -11.36
N ASP A 306 13.63 -19.35 -11.49
CA ASP A 306 14.02 -20.06 -12.71
C ASP A 306 13.10 -19.73 -13.90
N THR A 307 13.35 -20.36 -15.05
CA THR A 307 12.54 -20.21 -16.25
C THR A 307 11.10 -20.70 -16.08
N ALA A 308 10.86 -21.60 -15.12
CA ALA A 308 9.52 -22.07 -14.73
C ALA A 308 8.82 -21.10 -13.77
N ARG A 309 9.46 -19.98 -13.42
CA ARG A 309 8.93 -18.91 -12.56
C ARG A 309 8.53 -19.41 -11.17
N GLY A 310 9.21 -20.42 -10.65
CA GLY A 310 8.95 -21.02 -9.34
C GLY A 310 8.01 -22.23 -9.36
N VAL A 311 7.52 -22.63 -10.54
CA VAL A 311 6.76 -23.86 -10.72
C VAL A 311 7.70 -25.06 -10.74
N VAL A 312 7.33 -26.10 -10.01
CA VAL A 312 8.03 -27.38 -9.92
C VAL A 312 7.20 -28.44 -10.61
N LEU A 313 7.80 -29.17 -11.55
CA LEU A 313 7.19 -30.34 -12.18
C LEU A 313 7.44 -31.59 -11.32
N ILE A 314 6.36 -32.30 -10.98
CA ILE A 314 6.36 -33.56 -10.23
C ILE A 314 5.84 -34.66 -11.15
N ASP A 315 6.72 -35.32 -11.89
CA ASP A 315 6.39 -36.25 -12.99
C ASP A 315 7.05 -37.63 -12.84
N GLU A 316 7.70 -37.86 -11.71
CA GLU A 316 8.31 -39.15 -11.33
C GLU A 316 7.78 -39.62 -9.98
N GLU A 317 7.57 -40.92 -9.82
CA GLU A 317 7.12 -41.53 -8.57
C GLU A 317 8.29 -41.65 -7.57
N ARG A 318 8.75 -40.50 -7.06
CA ARG A 318 9.87 -40.37 -6.12
C ARG A 318 9.61 -39.29 -5.07
N ASP A 319 10.51 -39.21 -4.10
CA ASP A 319 10.55 -38.07 -3.17
C ASP A 319 11.29 -36.89 -3.82
N TYR A 320 10.72 -35.69 -3.71
CA TYR A 320 11.31 -34.41 -4.06
C TYR A 320 11.60 -33.65 -2.76
N ARG A 321 12.84 -33.19 -2.56
CA ARG A 321 13.27 -32.56 -1.31
C ARG A 321 13.20 -31.04 -1.42
N PHE A 322 12.23 -30.46 -0.74
CA PHE A 322 12.04 -29.01 -0.70
C PHE A 322 12.71 -28.42 0.54
N ARG A 323 13.26 -27.21 0.39
CA ARG A 323 13.93 -26.49 1.47
C ARG A 323 13.67 -24.99 1.34
N TYR A 324 13.02 -24.39 2.35
CA TYR A 324 13.01 -22.95 2.52
C TYR A 324 14.18 -22.50 3.38
N VAL A 325 14.83 -21.40 3.00
CA VAL A 325 15.77 -20.64 3.83
C VAL A 325 15.22 -19.23 3.97
N LEU A 326 14.99 -18.83 5.22
CA LEU A 326 14.58 -17.48 5.59
C LEU A 326 15.78 -16.78 6.24
N GLU A 327 15.97 -15.50 5.92
CA GLU A 327 17.05 -14.67 6.45
C GLU A 327 16.54 -13.25 6.70
N ASP A 328 16.94 -12.67 7.82
CA ASP A 328 16.67 -11.26 8.19
C ASP A 328 17.79 -10.32 7.73
N ASN A 329 17.69 -9.03 8.08
CA ASN A 329 18.71 -8.02 7.76
C ASN A 329 20.01 -8.16 8.60
N PHE A 330 19.99 -8.93 9.68
CA PHE A 330 21.13 -9.16 10.56
C PHE A 330 21.94 -10.40 10.18
N GLY A 331 21.41 -11.23 9.27
CA GLY A 331 22.01 -12.46 8.81
C GLY A 331 21.57 -13.68 9.62
N ASN A 332 20.60 -13.54 10.52
CA ASN A 332 20.05 -14.69 11.24
C ASN A 332 19.19 -15.51 10.26
N LYS A 333 19.43 -16.83 10.22
CA LYS A 333 18.78 -17.72 9.25
C LYS A 333 17.96 -18.80 9.93
N ARG A 334 16.86 -19.21 9.28
CA ARG A 334 16.12 -20.42 9.63
C ARG A 334 15.78 -21.22 8.39
N THR A 335 15.92 -22.54 8.50
CA THR A 335 15.65 -23.49 7.41
C THR A 335 14.45 -24.36 7.73
N TYR A 336 13.59 -24.59 6.74
CA TYR A 336 12.44 -25.49 6.81
C TYR A 336 12.50 -26.50 5.66
N SER A 337 12.70 -27.78 5.98
CA SER A 337 12.78 -28.86 5.00
C SER A 337 11.51 -29.71 5.03
N PHE A 338 11.05 -30.14 3.86
CA PHE A 338 9.89 -31.01 3.70
C PHE A 338 9.99 -31.83 2.41
N VAL A 339 9.16 -32.86 2.30
CA VAL A 339 9.17 -33.78 1.15
C VAL A 339 7.83 -33.75 0.44
N VAL A 340 7.89 -33.52 -0.87
CA VAL A 340 6.76 -33.78 -1.77
C VAL A 340 6.98 -35.16 -2.39
N GLN A 341 6.03 -36.06 -2.20
CA GLN A 341 6.06 -37.39 -2.80
C GLN A 341 5.35 -37.33 -4.15
N GLY A 342 6.07 -37.60 -5.22
CA GLY A 342 5.47 -37.84 -6.53
C GLY A 342 4.62 -39.09 -6.49
N ARG A 343 3.31 -38.90 -6.69
CA ARG A 343 2.33 -40.00 -6.75
C ARG A 343 1.34 -39.68 -7.84
N LYS A 344 1.31 -40.50 -8.88
CA LYS A 344 0.39 -40.32 -10.02
C LYS A 344 -1.05 -40.16 -9.53
N GLU A 345 -1.69 -39.10 -10.04
CA GLU A 345 -3.10 -38.83 -9.83
C GLU A 345 -3.70 -38.21 -11.09
N ASN A 346 -5.02 -38.40 -11.27
CA ASN A 346 -5.74 -37.81 -12.38
C ASN A 346 -5.90 -36.31 -12.16
N ILE A 347 -5.46 -35.50 -13.14
CA ILE A 347 -5.57 -34.05 -13.10
C ILE A 347 -6.74 -33.65 -14.01
N PRO A 348 -7.89 -33.20 -13.46
CA PRO A 348 -9.01 -32.79 -14.29
C PRO A 348 -8.65 -31.51 -15.05
N ALA A 349 -9.18 -31.39 -16.27
CA ALA A 349 -9.02 -30.18 -17.09
C ALA A 349 -9.55 -28.94 -16.35
N TYR A 350 -8.86 -27.82 -16.49
CA TYR A 350 -9.29 -26.57 -15.87
C TYR A 350 -10.57 -26.04 -16.50
N GLN A 351 -11.58 -25.80 -15.67
CA GLN A 351 -12.79 -25.07 -16.05
C GLN A 351 -12.76 -23.71 -15.38
N HIS A 352 -12.64 -22.66 -16.18
CA HIS A 352 -12.69 -21.29 -15.67
C HIS A 352 -14.11 -20.95 -15.18
N LYS A 353 -14.18 -20.06 -14.19
CA LYS A 353 -15.45 -19.54 -13.68
C LYS A 353 -15.81 -18.26 -14.44
N GLY A 354 -17.09 -18.09 -14.73
CA GLY A 354 -17.61 -16.88 -15.37
C GLY A 354 -17.79 -17.01 -16.88
N ASN A 355 -18.42 -15.98 -17.45
CA ASN A 355 -18.83 -15.93 -18.86
C ASN A 355 -17.83 -15.14 -19.74
N ARG A 356 -16.74 -14.63 -19.14
CA ARG A 356 -15.65 -13.94 -19.81
C ARG A 356 -14.32 -14.34 -19.21
N MET A 357 -13.25 -14.08 -19.95
CA MET A 357 -11.87 -14.24 -19.50
C MET A 357 -11.13 -12.90 -19.58
N LEU A 358 -10.47 -12.53 -18.48
CA LEU A 358 -9.50 -11.45 -18.43
C LEU A 358 -8.11 -12.03 -18.65
N TYR A 359 -7.36 -11.44 -19.56
CA TYR A 359 -6.00 -11.86 -19.87
C TYR A 359 -4.99 -10.87 -19.29
N TRP A 360 -3.97 -11.36 -18.60
CA TRP A 360 -2.97 -10.50 -17.96
C TRP A 360 -2.12 -9.73 -18.98
N ASN A 361 -1.93 -10.28 -20.18
CA ASN A 361 -0.97 -9.78 -21.17
C ASN A 361 -1.55 -8.80 -22.19
N ARG A 362 -2.81 -8.39 -22.05
CA ARG A 362 -3.45 -7.42 -22.92
C ARG A 362 -4.45 -6.55 -22.15
N THR A 363 -4.82 -5.42 -22.75
CA THR A 363 -5.96 -4.65 -22.26
C THR A 363 -7.24 -5.43 -22.52
N ASN A 364 -8.08 -5.55 -21.49
CA ASN A 364 -9.38 -6.19 -21.58
C ASN A 364 -10.45 -5.10 -21.55
N VAL A 365 -11.32 -5.09 -22.55
CA VAL A 365 -12.45 -4.17 -22.65
C VAL A 365 -13.73 -4.98 -22.47
N ILE A 366 -14.48 -4.65 -21.41
CA ILE A 366 -15.70 -5.34 -21.01
C ILE A 366 -16.86 -4.41 -21.31
N GLN A 367 -17.67 -4.80 -22.30
CA GLN A 367 -18.84 -4.05 -22.72
C GLN A 367 -20.12 -4.86 -22.48
N ALA A 368 -21.14 -4.17 -22.00
CA ALA A 368 -22.53 -4.61 -21.92
C ALA A 368 -23.43 -3.39 -22.15
N PRO A 369 -24.75 -3.54 -22.37
CA PRO A 369 -25.64 -2.40 -22.54
C PRO A 369 -25.52 -1.40 -21.38
N GLY A 370 -25.02 -0.20 -21.65
CA GLY A 370 -24.79 0.85 -20.64
C GLY A 370 -23.55 0.66 -19.76
N LEU A 371 -22.61 -0.23 -20.12
CA LEU A 371 -21.37 -0.47 -19.38
C LEU A 371 -20.15 -0.49 -20.31
N GLU A 372 -19.12 0.24 -19.90
CA GLU A 372 -17.75 0.02 -20.35
C GLU A 372 -16.82 -0.08 -19.14
N PHE A 373 -16.11 -1.19 -19.03
CA PHE A 373 -15.09 -1.39 -18.02
C PHE A 373 -13.78 -1.82 -18.68
N VAL A 374 -12.70 -1.09 -18.40
CA VAL A 374 -11.40 -1.31 -19.03
C VAL A 374 -10.40 -1.78 -17.98
N VAL A 375 -9.86 -2.97 -18.17
CA VAL A 375 -8.77 -3.53 -17.35
C VAL A 375 -7.48 -3.48 -18.19
N PRO A 376 -6.56 -2.54 -17.92
CA PRO A 376 -5.31 -2.44 -18.65
C PRO A 376 -4.47 -3.71 -18.59
N LYS A 377 -3.57 -3.86 -19.58
CA LYS A 377 -2.51 -4.88 -19.55
C LYS A 377 -1.77 -4.84 -18.20
N TYR A 378 -1.48 -6.01 -17.65
CA TYR A 378 -0.87 -6.24 -16.33
C TYR A 378 -1.73 -5.89 -15.11
N TYR A 379 -3.01 -5.53 -15.26
CA TYR A 379 -3.84 -5.17 -14.10
C TYR A 379 -4.50 -6.36 -13.42
N VAL A 380 -4.58 -7.50 -14.09
CA VAL A 380 -4.70 -8.82 -13.47
C VAL A 380 -3.35 -9.51 -13.58
N TYR A 381 -2.93 -10.24 -12.55
CA TYR A 381 -1.62 -10.89 -12.54
C TYR A 381 -1.60 -12.23 -13.28
N GLU A 382 -2.77 -12.83 -13.49
CA GLU A 382 -2.98 -14.13 -14.12
C GLU A 382 -4.25 -14.08 -14.95
N ASP A 383 -4.40 -15.00 -15.90
CA ASP A 383 -5.65 -15.13 -16.64
C ASP A 383 -6.76 -15.46 -15.63
N THR A 384 -7.81 -14.66 -15.65
CA THR A 384 -8.84 -14.67 -14.60
C THR A 384 -10.22 -14.71 -15.24
N GLY A 385 -10.99 -15.73 -14.88
CA GLY A 385 -12.41 -15.80 -15.25
C GLY A 385 -13.22 -14.68 -14.60
N LEU A 386 -14.09 -14.04 -15.38
CA LEU A 386 -14.95 -12.94 -14.97
C LEU A 386 -16.40 -13.29 -15.30
N SER A 387 -17.27 -13.21 -14.30
CA SER A 387 -18.71 -13.20 -14.48
C SER A 387 -19.19 -11.76 -14.63
N VAL A 388 -19.89 -11.48 -15.73
CA VAL A 388 -20.56 -10.20 -15.97
C VAL A 388 -22.06 -10.43 -16.09
N SER A 389 -22.84 -9.78 -15.23
CA SER A 389 -24.30 -9.69 -15.36
C SER A 389 -24.76 -8.24 -15.30
N VAL A 390 -25.88 -7.97 -15.99
CA VAL A 390 -26.61 -6.70 -15.93
C VAL A 390 -27.94 -7.01 -15.27
N GLU A 391 -28.17 -6.42 -14.11
CA GLU A 391 -29.31 -6.71 -13.24
C GLU A 391 -30.13 -5.43 -12.99
N GLY A 392 -31.38 -5.61 -12.57
CA GLY A 392 -32.27 -4.52 -12.20
C GLY A 392 -33.28 -4.13 -13.29
N ASP A 393 -34.15 -3.19 -12.93
CA ASP A 393 -35.24 -2.70 -13.78
C ASP A 393 -34.77 -1.59 -14.72
N SER A 394 -35.27 -1.64 -15.95
CA SER A 394 -35.14 -0.61 -16.99
C SER A 394 -35.59 0.79 -16.58
N THR A 395 -36.39 0.92 -15.51
CA THR A 395 -36.87 2.18 -14.92
C THR A 395 -35.86 2.85 -13.99
N GLY A 396 -34.78 2.14 -13.58
CA GLY A 396 -33.73 2.70 -12.71
C GLY A 396 -32.78 3.67 -13.44
N ILE A 397 -32.16 4.58 -12.69
CA ILE A 397 -31.16 5.55 -13.20
C ILE A 397 -30.10 4.86 -14.05
N ALA A 398 -29.60 3.71 -13.59
CA ALA A 398 -28.76 2.78 -14.31
C ALA A 398 -29.05 1.35 -13.83
N PHE A 399 -28.59 0.36 -14.58
CA PHE A 399 -28.60 -1.04 -14.12
C PHE A 399 -27.59 -1.27 -12.98
N ASP A 400 -27.70 -2.45 -12.37
CA ASP A 400 -26.67 -3.01 -11.50
C ASP A 400 -25.73 -3.89 -12.33
N TYR A 401 -24.48 -3.45 -12.46
CA TYR A 401 -23.46 -4.14 -13.24
C TYR A 401 -22.60 -4.97 -12.31
N VAL A 402 -22.82 -6.28 -12.30
CA VAL A 402 -22.04 -7.21 -11.47
C VAL A 402 -20.77 -7.59 -12.23
N LEU A 403 -19.62 -7.21 -11.68
CA LEU A 403 -18.31 -7.60 -12.14
C LEU A 403 -17.69 -8.53 -11.09
N ASP A 404 -17.82 -9.84 -11.26
CA ASP A 404 -17.35 -10.83 -10.29
C ASP A 404 -16.20 -11.67 -10.86
N ALA A 405 -15.00 -11.43 -10.32
CA ALA A 405 -13.80 -12.21 -10.58
C ALA A 405 -13.30 -12.92 -9.30
N GLY A 406 -14.20 -13.17 -8.34
CA GLY A 406 -13.85 -13.67 -7.01
C GLY A 406 -12.88 -12.76 -6.26
N ASN A 407 -12.04 -13.34 -5.41
CA ASN A 407 -10.96 -12.62 -4.72
C ASN A 407 -9.76 -12.41 -5.66
N THR A 408 -9.96 -11.68 -6.76
CA THR A 408 -8.89 -11.27 -7.67
C THR A 408 -8.51 -9.82 -7.42
N PRO A 409 -7.22 -9.51 -7.17
CA PRO A 409 -6.78 -8.12 -7.03
C PRO A 409 -6.63 -7.43 -8.39
N LEU A 410 -7.02 -6.16 -8.45
CA LEU A 410 -6.59 -5.25 -9.51
C LEU A 410 -5.32 -4.50 -9.10
N GLN A 411 -4.34 -4.43 -10.02
CA GLN A 411 -3.07 -3.73 -9.80
C GLN A 411 -3.26 -2.23 -9.49
N SER A 412 -4.23 -1.58 -10.13
CA SER A 412 -4.52 -0.17 -9.91
C SER A 412 -5.94 0.18 -10.37
N TYR A 413 -6.28 1.45 -10.34
CA TYR A 413 -7.58 1.99 -10.74
C TYR A 413 -7.83 1.82 -12.24
N CYS A 414 -8.83 1.01 -12.57
CA CYS A 414 -9.39 0.73 -13.89
C CYS A 414 -10.51 1.73 -14.24
N PRO A 415 -10.54 2.29 -15.46
CA PRO A 415 -11.67 3.09 -15.94
C PRO A 415 -12.98 2.31 -15.95
N LEU A 416 -14.05 2.93 -15.47
CA LEU A 416 -15.42 2.44 -15.47
C LEU A 416 -16.35 3.54 -15.95
N SER A 417 -17.17 3.25 -16.95
CA SER A 417 -18.20 4.13 -17.47
C SER A 417 -19.55 3.43 -17.40
N ILE A 418 -20.54 4.09 -16.79
CA ILE A 418 -21.91 3.60 -16.68
C ILE A 418 -22.86 4.59 -17.35
N GLY A 419 -23.61 4.12 -18.34
CA GLY A 419 -24.62 4.91 -19.04
C GLY A 419 -25.83 5.18 -18.14
N ILE A 420 -26.24 6.44 -18.08
CA ILE A 420 -27.47 6.86 -17.41
C ILE A 420 -28.66 6.63 -18.36
N ARG A 421 -29.72 6.04 -17.83
CA ARG A 421 -30.99 5.77 -18.52
C ARG A 421 -32.05 6.83 -18.24
N HIS A 422 -32.11 7.30 -17.00
CA HIS A 422 -33.09 8.28 -16.53
C HIS A 422 -32.42 9.34 -15.68
N LEU A 423 -32.86 10.58 -15.84
CA LEU A 423 -32.38 11.73 -15.07
C LEU A 423 -33.51 12.24 -14.14
N PRO A 424 -33.72 11.61 -12.96
CA PRO A 424 -34.75 12.08 -12.01
C PRO A 424 -34.45 13.49 -11.45
N VAL A 425 -33.19 13.93 -11.53
CA VAL A 425 -32.74 15.28 -11.14
C VAL A 425 -32.01 15.92 -12.32
N ALA A 426 -32.38 17.16 -12.66
CA ALA A 426 -31.78 17.88 -13.80
C ALA A 426 -30.31 18.25 -13.56
N ASP A 427 -29.95 18.53 -12.31
CA ASP A 427 -28.57 18.84 -11.92
C ASP A 427 -27.68 17.59 -11.97
N THR A 428 -26.85 17.52 -13.00
CA THR A 428 -25.95 16.38 -13.25
C THR A 428 -24.83 16.25 -12.21
N THR A 429 -24.56 17.28 -11.38
CA THR A 429 -23.57 17.16 -10.30
C THR A 429 -24.07 16.31 -9.14
N LYS A 430 -25.35 15.93 -9.13
CA LYS A 430 -25.96 15.12 -8.06
C LYS A 430 -25.77 13.62 -8.24
N TYR A 431 -25.21 13.18 -9.37
CA TYR A 431 -25.06 11.77 -9.70
C TYR A 431 -23.66 11.28 -9.31
N TYR A 432 -23.60 10.06 -8.78
CA TYR A 432 -22.35 9.40 -8.46
C TYR A 432 -22.44 7.90 -8.72
N VAL A 433 -21.30 7.26 -9.00
CA VAL A 433 -21.21 5.80 -9.08
C VAL A 433 -21.20 5.25 -7.66
N VAL A 434 -22.06 4.27 -7.41
CA VAL A 434 -22.14 3.55 -6.14
C VAL A 434 -21.60 2.14 -6.30
N GLN A 435 -20.71 1.73 -5.40
CA GLN A 435 -20.29 0.34 -5.24
C GLN A 435 -21.26 -0.38 -4.29
N LYS A 436 -21.70 -1.57 -4.66
CA LYS A 436 -22.60 -2.42 -3.87
C LYS A 436 -21.93 -3.76 -3.57
N VAL A 437 -21.99 -4.19 -2.29
CA VAL A 437 -21.54 -5.51 -1.84
C VAL A 437 -22.56 -6.06 -0.84
N GLY A 438 -23.46 -6.93 -1.32
CA GLY A 438 -24.62 -7.34 -0.53
C GLY A 438 -25.47 -6.13 -0.12
N ARG A 439 -25.67 -5.92 1.18
CA ARG A 439 -26.37 -4.73 1.71
C ARG A 439 -25.48 -3.49 1.85
N TRP A 440 -24.16 -3.66 1.80
CA TRP A 440 -23.21 -2.57 1.96
C TRP A 440 -23.13 -1.74 0.68
N ARG A 441 -23.03 -0.42 0.85
CA ARG A 441 -22.92 0.56 -0.23
C ARG A 441 -21.80 1.54 0.11
N ALA A 442 -21.07 1.98 -0.90
CA ALA A 442 -20.12 3.08 -0.75
C ALA A 442 -20.03 3.89 -2.04
N PRO A 443 -19.74 5.20 -1.93
CA PRO A 443 -19.48 6.02 -3.09
C PRO A 443 -18.18 5.58 -3.78
N ALA A 444 -18.27 5.36 -5.08
CA ALA A 444 -17.14 5.23 -6.00
C ALA A 444 -16.89 6.54 -6.78
N GLY A 445 -17.59 7.62 -6.42
CA GLY A 445 -17.47 8.95 -7.03
C GLY A 445 -17.82 8.96 -8.51
N GLY A 446 -17.17 9.84 -9.26
CA GLY A 446 -17.30 9.94 -10.70
C GLY A 446 -17.87 11.27 -11.17
N THR A 447 -17.85 11.47 -12.48
CA THR A 447 -18.31 12.69 -13.15
C THR A 447 -19.26 12.33 -14.27
N PHE A 448 -20.34 13.08 -14.38
CA PHE A 448 -21.26 12.98 -15.50
C PHE A 448 -20.66 13.63 -16.75
N GLU A 449 -20.69 12.93 -17.88
CA GLU A 449 -20.26 13.44 -19.17
C GLU A 449 -21.05 12.74 -20.29
N ASN A 450 -21.80 13.51 -21.09
CA ASN A 450 -22.49 13.04 -22.29
C ASN A 450 -23.38 11.79 -22.07
N GLY A 451 -24.13 11.74 -20.96
CA GLY A 451 -25.00 10.60 -20.63
C GLY A 451 -24.30 9.45 -19.90
N TRP A 452 -23.01 9.59 -19.56
CA TRP A 452 -22.24 8.58 -18.85
C TRP A 452 -21.73 9.10 -17.51
N MET A 453 -21.82 8.27 -16.47
CA MET A 453 -21.03 8.43 -15.26
C MET A 453 -19.68 7.76 -15.46
N LYS A 454 -18.61 8.54 -15.44
CA LYS A 454 -17.23 8.05 -15.56
C LYS A 454 -16.55 8.08 -14.19
N THR A 455 -15.94 6.96 -13.80
CA THR A 455 -15.12 6.87 -12.59
C THR A 455 -13.94 5.92 -12.82
N ARG A 456 -13.14 5.70 -11.77
CA ARG A 456 -12.12 4.66 -11.75
C ARG A 456 -12.29 3.79 -10.51
N VAL A 457 -12.26 2.48 -10.70
CA VAL A 457 -12.45 1.48 -9.64
C VAL A 457 -11.25 0.55 -9.55
N ARG A 458 -10.97 0.02 -8.38
CA ARG A 458 -9.78 -0.84 -8.14
C ARG A 458 -10.11 -2.17 -7.47
N GLU A 459 -11.38 -2.53 -7.46
CA GLU A 459 -11.90 -3.80 -6.94
C GLU A 459 -12.98 -4.30 -7.92
N PHE A 460 -13.18 -5.62 -7.98
CA PHE A 460 -14.33 -6.23 -8.63
C PHE A 460 -15.51 -6.18 -7.67
N ALA A 461 -16.68 -5.72 -8.13
CA ALA A 461 -17.89 -5.57 -7.34
C ALA A 461 -19.11 -5.32 -8.24
N THR A 462 -20.27 -5.12 -7.62
CA THR A 462 -21.44 -4.57 -8.30
C THR A 462 -21.36 -3.04 -8.30
N TYR A 463 -21.58 -2.43 -9.46
CA TYR A 463 -21.59 -0.98 -9.63
C TYR A 463 -22.91 -0.49 -10.24
N SER A 464 -23.35 0.69 -9.84
CA SER A 464 -24.54 1.35 -10.38
C SER A 464 -24.39 2.87 -10.24
N VAL A 465 -25.44 3.63 -10.58
CA VAL A 465 -25.49 5.08 -10.40
C VAL A 465 -26.58 5.43 -9.37
N ALA A 466 -26.23 6.29 -8.44
CA ALA A 466 -27.14 6.85 -7.44
C ALA A 466 -27.15 8.39 -7.53
N VAL A 467 -28.12 9.00 -6.85
CA VAL A 467 -28.28 10.44 -6.75
C VAL A 467 -28.16 10.84 -5.29
N ASP A 468 -27.44 11.93 -5.05
CA ASP A 468 -27.31 12.56 -3.75
C ASP A 468 -27.73 14.03 -3.81
N THR A 469 -28.84 14.34 -3.17
CA THR A 469 -29.37 15.70 -2.98
C THR A 469 -29.36 16.13 -1.52
N ILE A 470 -28.73 15.36 -0.63
CA ILE A 470 -28.82 15.56 0.82
C ILE A 470 -27.54 16.22 1.30
N ALA A 471 -27.66 17.43 1.84
CA ALA A 471 -26.49 18.15 2.34
C ALA A 471 -25.85 17.48 3.58
N PRO A 472 -24.52 17.58 3.75
CA PRO A 472 -23.81 17.08 4.92
C PRO A 472 -24.36 17.58 6.25
N ARG A 473 -24.18 16.80 7.32
CA ARG A 473 -24.55 17.20 8.67
C ARG A 473 -23.34 17.76 9.44
N ILE A 474 -23.55 18.89 10.12
CA ILE A 474 -22.59 19.51 11.05
C ILE A 474 -23.18 19.49 12.47
N ILE A 475 -22.40 18.93 13.42
CA ILE A 475 -22.76 18.82 14.84
C ILE A 475 -21.60 19.37 15.70
N PRO A 476 -21.81 20.39 16.55
CA PRO A 476 -20.78 20.88 17.45
C PRO A 476 -20.47 19.84 18.53
N VAL A 477 -19.20 19.74 18.95
CA VAL A 477 -18.75 18.80 19.99
C VAL A 477 -18.19 19.59 21.18
N GLY A 478 -18.83 19.47 22.34
CA GLY A 478 -18.38 20.10 23.58
C GLY A 478 -18.47 21.63 23.60
N GLN A 479 -19.47 22.21 22.92
CA GLN A 479 -19.61 23.65 22.70
C GLN A 479 -19.54 24.50 23.98
N SER A 480 -20.14 24.04 25.08
CA SER A 480 -20.12 24.73 26.37
C SER A 480 -18.69 24.96 26.91
N GLY A 481 -17.73 24.11 26.52
CA GLY A 481 -16.33 24.20 26.97
C GLY A 481 -15.43 25.04 26.05
N TRP A 482 -15.90 25.51 24.90
CA TRP A 482 -15.04 26.16 23.90
C TRP A 482 -14.41 27.46 24.39
N ARG A 483 -15.15 28.33 25.10
CA ARG A 483 -14.59 29.59 25.64
C ARG A 483 -13.42 29.36 26.61
N ALA A 484 -13.51 28.32 27.43
CA ALA A 484 -12.49 28.01 28.43
C ALA A 484 -11.29 27.27 27.82
N SER A 485 -11.57 26.23 27.02
CA SER A 485 -10.55 25.32 26.50
C SER A 485 -9.91 25.78 25.18
N ARG A 486 -10.59 26.67 24.42
CA ARG A 486 -10.25 27.06 23.04
C ARG A 486 -10.26 25.89 22.05
N ASN A 487 -10.77 24.73 22.47
CA ASN A 487 -10.80 23.50 21.68
C ASN A 487 -12.13 23.37 20.93
N VAL A 488 -12.27 24.12 19.85
CA VAL A 488 -13.45 24.11 18.98
C VAL A 488 -13.43 22.87 18.09
N ARG A 489 -14.53 22.11 18.07
CA ARG A 489 -14.62 20.82 17.36
C ARG A 489 -16.00 20.59 16.74
N PHE A 490 -16.04 19.97 15.56
CA PHE A 490 -17.29 19.62 14.88
C PHE A 490 -17.24 18.19 14.38
N LYS A 491 -18.30 17.41 14.62
CA LYS A 491 -18.54 16.17 13.89
C LYS A 491 -19.21 16.51 12.57
N ILE A 492 -18.63 16.05 11.47
CA ILE A 492 -19.17 16.18 10.12
C ILE A 492 -19.46 14.79 9.56
N SER A 493 -20.56 14.64 8.84
CA SER A 493 -20.94 13.37 8.24
C SER A 493 -21.80 13.57 7.02
N ASP A 494 -21.73 12.63 6.10
CA ASP A 494 -22.52 12.54 4.88
C ASP A 494 -23.12 11.13 4.80
N SER A 495 -24.36 10.99 4.33
CA SER A 495 -25.06 9.70 4.26
C SER A 495 -24.92 8.98 2.91
N GLU A 496 -24.42 9.66 1.89
CA GLU A 496 -24.47 9.24 0.49
C GLU A 496 -23.09 9.40 -0.18
N SER A 497 -22.83 10.51 -0.89
CA SER A 497 -21.66 10.69 -1.75
C SER A 497 -20.34 10.91 -1.00
N GLY A 498 -20.41 11.16 0.30
CA GLY A 498 -19.25 11.42 1.15
C GLY A 498 -18.83 12.89 1.16
N ILE A 499 -18.06 13.28 2.17
CA ILE A 499 -17.57 14.66 2.34
C ILE A 499 -16.56 15.02 1.25
N GLY A 500 -16.76 16.17 0.59
CA GLY A 500 -15.86 16.75 -0.39
C GLY A 500 -14.93 17.80 0.23
N THR A 501 -15.48 18.93 0.69
CA THR A 501 -14.70 20.07 1.23
C THR A 501 -15.27 20.61 2.53
N TYR A 502 -14.44 21.33 3.30
CA TYR A 502 -14.88 22.09 4.46
C TYR A 502 -14.10 23.38 4.65
N LYS A 503 -14.72 24.38 5.27
CA LYS A 503 -14.08 25.62 5.74
C LYS A 503 -14.68 26.02 7.10
N VAL A 504 -13.86 26.62 7.95
CA VAL A 504 -14.28 27.16 9.25
C VAL A 504 -13.80 28.59 9.37
N PHE A 505 -14.70 29.48 9.75
CA PHE A 505 -14.42 30.89 9.97
C PHE A 505 -14.75 31.26 11.41
N VAL A 506 -13.85 31.96 12.09
CA VAL A 506 -14.05 32.54 13.43
C VAL A 506 -14.06 34.05 13.25
N ASP A 507 -15.15 34.70 13.64
CA ASP A 507 -15.37 36.15 13.52
C ASP A 507 -15.14 36.69 12.10
N GLY A 508 -15.48 35.89 11.09
CA GLY A 508 -15.32 36.23 9.67
C GLY A 508 -13.98 35.82 9.05
N GLU A 509 -13.00 35.43 9.86
CA GLU A 509 -11.66 35.05 9.41
C GLU A 509 -11.49 33.54 9.32
N PHE A 510 -10.84 33.04 8.27
CA PHE A 510 -10.56 31.61 8.12
C PHE A 510 -9.66 31.12 9.27
N VAL A 511 -10.02 29.99 9.87
CA VAL A 511 -9.21 29.33 10.90
C VAL A 511 -8.95 27.88 10.51
N LEU A 512 -7.72 27.43 10.71
CA LEU A 512 -7.31 26.10 10.28
C LEU A 512 -7.92 25.00 11.15
N PHE A 513 -8.62 24.07 10.51
CA PHE A 513 -9.15 22.85 11.12
C PHE A 513 -8.61 21.62 10.39
N GLY A 514 -8.20 20.61 11.14
CA GLY A 514 -7.82 19.29 10.63
C GLY A 514 -8.98 18.30 10.80
N LEU A 515 -9.25 17.48 9.78
CA LEU A 515 -10.25 16.41 9.83
C LEU A 515 -9.61 15.09 10.25
N LYS A 516 -10.09 14.50 11.35
CA LYS A 516 -9.66 13.17 11.83
C LYS A 516 -10.88 12.36 12.25
N LYS A 517 -11.10 11.22 11.59
CA LYS A 517 -12.23 10.30 11.86
C LYS A 517 -13.60 11.00 11.89
N GLY A 518 -13.86 11.89 10.93
CA GLY A 518 -15.12 12.64 10.84
C GLY A 518 -15.25 13.80 11.84
N ILE A 519 -14.19 14.14 12.57
CA ILE A 519 -14.17 15.26 13.51
C ILE A 519 -13.19 16.32 13.00
N LEU A 520 -13.71 17.52 12.75
CA LEU A 520 -12.92 18.73 12.56
C LEU A 520 -12.41 19.21 13.91
N VAL A 521 -11.11 19.45 14.02
CA VAL A 521 -10.44 19.94 15.23
C VAL A 521 -9.64 21.17 14.89
N ILE A 522 -9.81 22.26 15.65
CA ILE A 522 -9.01 23.47 15.51
C ILE A 522 -7.52 23.14 15.66
N GLN A 523 -6.69 23.70 14.78
CA GLN A 523 -5.25 23.48 14.81
C GLN A 523 -4.49 24.59 15.52
N ASP A 524 -5.04 25.81 15.49
CA ASP A 524 -4.47 27.01 16.07
C ASP A 524 -5.43 27.59 17.12
N PRO A 525 -5.55 26.96 18.30
CA PRO A 525 -6.46 27.40 19.36
C PRO A 525 -6.15 28.84 19.81
N GLU A 526 -4.94 29.33 19.56
CA GLU A 526 -4.53 30.70 19.84
C GLU A 526 -5.35 31.77 19.11
N LYS A 527 -6.04 31.40 18.02
CA LYS A 527 -6.96 32.28 17.27
C LYS A 527 -8.28 32.56 18.01
N ILE A 528 -8.64 31.77 19.01
CA ILE A 528 -9.82 31.98 19.85
C ILE A 528 -9.41 32.80 21.09
N LYS A 529 -10.01 33.96 21.34
CA LYS A 529 -9.73 34.75 22.55
C LYS A 529 -10.52 34.19 23.74
N LYS A 530 -9.88 34.10 24.91
CA LYS A 530 -10.56 33.65 26.13
C LYS A 530 -11.46 34.76 26.66
N GLY A 531 -12.62 34.38 27.20
CA GLY A 531 -13.52 35.29 27.92
C GLY A 531 -14.32 36.28 27.05
N VAL A 532 -14.18 36.22 25.71
CA VAL A 532 -14.92 37.07 24.77
C VAL A 532 -15.87 36.19 23.94
N PRO A 533 -17.09 36.66 23.61
CA PRO A 533 -17.97 35.95 22.69
C PRO A 533 -17.36 35.84 21.30
N HIS A 534 -17.55 34.68 20.68
CA HIS A 534 -17.10 34.43 19.30
C HIS A 534 -18.24 33.93 18.43
N LYS A 535 -18.13 34.22 17.14
CA LYS A 535 -19.02 33.72 16.09
C LYS A 535 -18.24 32.73 15.22
N VAL A 536 -18.71 31.49 15.09
CA VAL A 536 -18.08 30.49 14.21
C VAL A 536 -19.03 30.03 13.13
N GLU A 537 -18.59 30.17 11.89
CA GLU A 537 -19.25 29.64 10.71
C GLU A 537 -18.52 28.39 10.23
N VAL A 538 -19.27 27.32 9.96
CA VAL A 538 -18.75 26.07 9.40
C VAL A 538 -19.48 25.80 8.10
N VAL A 539 -18.72 25.61 7.03
CA VAL A 539 -19.21 25.28 5.69
C VAL A 539 -18.67 23.90 5.33
N VAL A 540 -19.56 22.99 4.94
CA VAL A 540 -19.20 21.62 4.51
C VAL A 540 -19.96 21.28 3.25
N THR A 541 -19.24 20.75 2.26
CA THR A 541 -19.78 20.34 0.96
C THR A 541 -19.47 18.87 0.72
N ASP A 542 -20.41 18.11 0.18
CA ASP A 542 -20.19 16.73 -0.23
C ASP A 542 -19.56 16.62 -1.64
N ASN A 543 -19.39 15.39 -2.14
CA ASN A 543 -18.87 15.14 -3.48
C ASN A 543 -19.87 15.48 -4.59
N CYS A 544 -21.16 15.54 -4.28
CA CYS A 544 -22.27 15.92 -5.18
C CYS A 544 -22.68 17.41 -5.09
N LYS A 545 -21.86 18.24 -4.46
CA LYS A 545 -22.03 19.70 -4.33
C LYS A 545 -23.23 20.13 -3.49
N ASN A 546 -23.75 19.30 -2.59
CA ASN A 546 -24.68 19.76 -1.56
C ASN A 546 -23.89 20.42 -0.43
N GLU A 547 -24.32 21.61 0.00
CA GLU A 547 -23.63 22.40 1.03
C GLU A 547 -24.49 22.54 2.29
N THR A 548 -23.85 22.41 3.45
CA THR A 548 -24.40 22.88 4.73
C THR A 548 -23.51 23.99 5.27
N ARG A 549 -24.14 25.12 5.57
CA ARG A 549 -23.55 26.26 6.28
C ARG A 549 -24.24 26.42 7.62
N LYS A 550 -23.48 26.39 8.71
CA LYS A 550 -24.02 26.61 10.06
C LYS A 550 -23.24 27.66 10.82
N LEU A 551 -23.99 28.44 11.58
CA LEU A 551 -23.47 29.47 12.45
C LEU A 551 -23.65 29.08 13.92
N PHE A 552 -22.58 29.19 14.69
CA PHE A 552 -22.54 28.93 16.12
C PHE A 552 -22.05 30.16 16.86
N HIS A 553 -22.63 30.42 18.03
CA HIS A 553 -22.15 31.41 18.98
C HIS A 553 -21.67 30.67 20.20
N PHE A 554 -20.55 31.08 20.77
CA PHE A 554 -20.08 30.45 21.99
C PHE A 554 -19.41 31.40 22.93
#